data_AF-A0A4Z0PVV0-F1
#
_entry.id   AF-A0A4Z0PVV0-F1
#
_cell.length_a   1.000
_cell.length_b   1.000
_cell.length_c   1.000
_cell.angle_alpha   90.00
_cell.angle_beta   90.00
_cell.angle_gamma   90.00
#
_symmetry.space_group_name_H-M   'P 1'
#
loop_
_entity.id
_entity.type
_entity.pdbx_description
1 polymer ?
#
loop_
_entity_poly.entity_id
_entity_poly.type
_entity_poly.pdbx_seq_one_letter_code
_entity_poly.pdbx_strand_id
1 'polypeptide(L)'
;MPDLLPYLTRFRKLKTSRLAGEEAPYKPALLLAVLEGIEDESIVDNQIVITPELLAAFQSNCRDLSSSDRFRANNFALPFYHLTGDGFWHLRTHFGQPLVLTASGSPRSLGHLRQVVAYAALDEPLWQLLQDPATRHVFRDALLTRYFPQTRFRYRPTAGPDALRDLGQQMLQEPAAVYQTHLNLTDEVETAVRSAVFKREVLKAYNYTCAISGLQLISTSTTAPAPLLDACHIVPWAISHDDTIGNGLALTPTLHRAFDRHLLRIDQEYRVRVAGSFRELRGAGHGLLQFEGEKLRLPEREEWWPRLEGFGVW
;
A
#
# COMPACT_ATOMS: atom_id res chain seq x y z
N MET A 1 33.44 -4.27 12.24
CA MET A 1 32.40 -4.51 11.21
C MET A 1 31.95 -5.96 11.33
N PRO A 2 30.64 -6.25 11.24
CA PRO A 2 30.14 -7.62 11.25
C PRO A 2 30.75 -8.49 10.14
N ASP A 3 30.79 -9.81 10.35
CA ASP A 3 31.21 -10.74 9.30
C ASP A 3 30.09 -10.90 8.26
N LEU A 4 30.43 -10.62 7.00
CA LEU A 4 29.52 -10.62 5.87
C LEU A 4 29.31 -12.03 5.27
N LEU A 5 30.28 -12.94 5.41
CA LEU A 5 30.25 -14.26 4.77
C LEU A 5 29.10 -15.17 5.24
N PRO A 6 28.75 -15.24 6.54
CA PRO A 6 27.63 -16.04 7.01
C PRO A 6 26.31 -15.60 6.37
N TYR A 7 26.07 -14.29 6.27
CA TYR A 7 24.85 -13.76 5.67
C TYR A 7 24.83 -13.94 4.16
N LEU A 8 25.94 -13.76 3.44
CA LEU A 8 26.00 -14.10 2.01
C LEU A 8 25.67 -15.57 1.76
N THR A 9 26.14 -16.46 2.63
CA THR A 9 25.83 -17.89 2.54
C THR A 9 24.33 -18.13 2.70
N ARG A 10 23.68 -17.45 3.66
CA ARG A 10 22.22 -17.52 3.86
C ARG A 10 21.46 -16.95 2.67
N PHE A 11 21.86 -15.79 2.15
CA PHE A 11 21.25 -15.16 0.96
C PHE A 11 21.36 -16.04 -0.29
N ARG A 12 22.39 -16.88 -0.42
CA ARG A 12 22.55 -17.82 -1.55
C ARG A 12 21.84 -19.17 -1.34
N LYS A 13 21.36 -19.44 -0.13
CA LYS A 13 20.74 -20.72 0.30
C LYS A 13 19.34 -20.52 0.88
N LEU A 14 18.61 -19.51 0.40
CA LEU A 14 17.21 -19.28 0.77
C LEU A 14 16.37 -20.53 0.51
N LYS A 15 15.52 -20.88 1.47
CA LYS A 15 14.56 -21.98 1.34
C LYS A 15 13.39 -21.53 0.46
N THR A 16 13.51 -21.72 -0.86
CA THR A 16 12.47 -21.39 -1.84
C THR A 16 11.61 -22.61 -2.18
N SER A 17 10.31 -22.40 -2.41
CA SER A 17 9.45 -23.43 -2.98
C SER A 17 9.81 -23.69 -4.44
N ARG A 18 9.42 -24.85 -4.95
CA ARG A 18 9.63 -25.21 -6.35
C ARG A 18 8.32 -25.64 -7.01
N LEU A 19 8.15 -25.27 -8.27
CA LEU A 19 7.04 -25.72 -9.11
C LEU A 19 7.60 -26.20 -10.45
N ALA A 20 7.29 -27.45 -10.82
CA ALA A 20 7.79 -28.07 -12.05
C ALA A 20 9.33 -27.97 -12.24
N GLY A 21 10.09 -27.99 -11.14
CA GLY A 21 11.56 -27.90 -11.16
C GLY A 21 12.12 -26.47 -11.11
N GLU A 22 11.30 -25.43 -11.29
CA GLU A 22 11.70 -24.03 -11.18
C GLU A 22 11.59 -23.53 -9.73
N GLU A 23 12.58 -22.78 -9.25
CA GLU A 23 12.56 -22.15 -7.92
C GLU A 23 11.68 -20.89 -7.95
N ALA A 24 10.83 -20.74 -6.94
CA ALA A 24 9.95 -19.58 -6.87
C ALA A 24 10.74 -18.29 -6.60
N PRO A 25 10.42 -17.18 -7.30
CA PRO A 25 11.19 -15.93 -7.27
C PRO A 25 10.95 -15.10 -6.01
N TYR A 26 9.99 -15.48 -5.16
CA TYR A 26 9.37 -14.57 -4.20
C TYR A 26 10.30 -14.09 -3.07
N LYS A 27 11.00 -15.00 -2.38
CA LYS A 27 11.95 -14.62 -1.32
C LYS A 27 13.11 -13.75 -1.84
N PRO A 28 13.82 -14.14 -2.91
CA PRO A 28 14.88 -13.29 -3.43
C PRO A 28 14.37 -11.95 -3.99
N ALA A 29 13.19 -11.92 -4.63
CA ALA A 29 12.57 -10.66 -5.07
C ALA A 29 12.19 -9.75 -3.89
N LEU A 30 11.70 -10.31 -2.78
CA LEU A 30 11.41 -9.54 -1.56
C LEU A 30 12.68 -8.97 -0.94
N LEU A 31 13.78 -9.74 -0.89
CA LEU A 31 15.04 -9.22 -0.38
C LEU A 31 15.64 -8.13 -1.28
N LEU A 32 15.49 -8.23 -2.61
CA LEU A 32 15.84 -7.13 -3.52
C LEU A 32 15.02 -5.87 -3.23
N ALA A 33 13.71 -6.01 -3.04
CA ALA A 33 12.83 -4.90 -2.67
C ALA A 33 13.21 -4.26 -1.31
N VAL A 34 13.66 -5.05 -0.33
CA VAL A 34 14.20 -4.53 0.93
C VAL A 34 15.51 -3.77 0.73
N LEU A 35 16.42 -4.28 -0.11
CA LEU A 35 17.67 -3.57 -0.43
C LEU A 35 17.43 -2.25 -1.16
N GLU A 36 16.44 -2.22 -2.07
CA GLU A 36 15.94 -1.01 -2.73
C GLU A 36 15.39 -0.03 -1.70
N GLY A 37 14.53 -0.49 -0.79
CA GLY A 37 13.93 0.35 0.23
C GLY A 37 14.92 0.98 1.21
N ILE A 38 16.02 0.27 1.52
CA ILE A 38 17.12 0.84 2.32
C ILE A 38 17.91 1.87 1.50
N GLU A 39 18.06 1.65 0.19
CA GLU A 39 18.82 2.53 -0.70
C GLU A 39 18.07 3.82 -1.06
N ASP A 40 16.75 3.77 -1.20
CA ASP A 40 15.89 4.93 -1.49
C ASP A 40 15.32 5.61 -0.23
N GLU A 41 15.75 5.16 0.95
CA GLU A 41 15.35 5.67 2.26
C GLU A 41 13.85 5.51 2.58
N SER A 42 13.12 4.65 1.86
CA SER A 42 11.76 4.23 2.28
C SER A 42 11.78 3.29 3.49
N ILE A 43 12.93 2.68 3.79
CA ILE A 43 13.21 1.89 5.00
C ILE A 43 14.39 2.54 5.73
N VAL A 44 14.09 3.37 6.73
CA VAL A 44 15.10 4.19 7.45
C VAL A 44 15.65 3.54 8.71
N ASP A 45 14.93 2.58 9.28
CA ASP A 45 15.32 1.84 10.47
C ASP A 45 15.12 0.33 10.26
N ASN A 46 15.56 -0.48 11.23
CA ASN A 46 15.42 -1.93 11.18
C ASN A 46 13.97 -2.39 11.48
N GLN A 47 12.99 -1.69 10.91
CA GLN A 47 11.57 -2.00 10.95
C GLN A 47 11.00 -2.01 9.53
N ILE A 48 11.09 -3.18 8.90
CA ILE A 48 10.56 -3.41 7.55
C ILE A 48 9.05 -3.59 7.65
N VAL A 49 8.34 -2.48 7.50
CA VAL A 49 6.86 -2.43 7.46
C VAL A 49 6.37 -2.83 6.06
N ILE A 50 5.19 -3.45 5.97
CA ILE A 50 4.54 -3.76 4.69
C ILE A 50 3.91 -2.48 4.10
N THR A 51 4.73 -1.71 3.39
CA THR A 51 4.34 -0.46 2.73
C THR A 51 3.95 -0.68 1.26
N PRO A 52 3.17 0.23 0.64
CA PRO A 52 2.90 0.19 -0.80
C PRO A 52 4.17 0.18 -1.65
N GLU A 53 5.22 0.88 -1.21
CA GLU A 53 6.54 0.95 -1.84
C GLU A 53 7.20 -0.43 -1.86
N LEU A 54 7.23 -1.13 -0.72
CA LEU A 54 7.78 -2.48 -0.64
C LEU A 54 6.97 -3.48 -1.50
N LEU A 55 5.65 -3.36 -1.49
CA LEU A 55 4.77 -4.22 -2.31
C LEU A 55 5.00 -3.98 -3.81
N ALA A 56 5.09 -2.73 -4.25
CA ALA A 56 5.31 -2.38 -5.65
C ALA A 56 6.71 -2.81 -6.14
N ALA A 57 7.75 -2.59 -5.33
CA ALA A 57 9.10 -3.07 -5.62
C ALA A 57 9.13 -4.61 -5.72
N PHE A 58 8.49 -5.33 -4.80
CA PHE A 58 8.34 -6.78 -4.87
C PHE A 58 7.63 -7.24 -6.16
N GLN A 59 6.49 -6.64 -6.49
CA GLN A 59 5.74 -7.00 -7.70
C GLN A 59 6.55 -6.74 -8.97
N SER A 60 7.21 -5.58 -9.05
CA SER A 60 8.08 -5.23 -10.19
C SER A 60 9.26 -6.20 -10.32
N ASN A 61 9.91 -6.55 -9.21
CA ASN A 61 10.98 -7.54 -9.21
C ASN A 61 10.49 -8.93 -9.63
N CYS A 62 9.34 -9.39 -9.14
CA CYS A 62 8.75 -10.64 -9.60
C CYS A 62 8.42 -10.60 -11.09
N ARG A 63 7.75 -9.56 -11.58
CA ARG A 63 7.37 -9.42 -12.99
C ARG A 63 8.59 -9.40 -13.92
N ASP A 64 9.60 -8.61 -13.58
CA ASP A 64 10.73 -8.36 -14.47
C ASP A 64 11.76 -9.52 -14.42
N LEU A 65 11.92 -10.18 -13.26
CA LEU A 65 12.94 -11.22 -13.05
C LEU A 65 12.43 -12.66 -13.17
N SER A 66 11.12 -12.91 -13.12
CA SER A 66 10.60 -14.27 -13.28
C SER A 66 10.92 -14.81 -14.69
N SER A 67 11.38 -16.05 -14.76
CA SER A 67 11.66 -16.75 -16.01
C SER A 67 10.41 -17.34 -16.68
N SER A 68 9.31 -17.44 -15.94
CA SER A 68 8.06 -18.02 -16.44
C SER A 68 6.83 -17.35 -15.83
N ASP A 69 5.72 -17.36 -16.58
CA ASP A 69 4.42 -16.86 -16.13
C ASP A 69 3.76 -17.73 -15.05
N ARG A 70 4.42 -18.83 -14.65
CA ARG A 70 3.95 -19.74 -13.61
C ARG A 70 3.95 -19.06 -12.24
N PHE A 71 4.89 -18.15 -12.01
CA PHE A 71 5.03 -17.42 -10.77
C PHE A 71 4.43 -16.03 -10.90
N ARG A 72 3.10 -15.94 -10.77
CA ARG A 72 2.43 -14.64 -10.65
C ARG A 72 2.70 -14.03 -9.28
N ALA A 73 2.87 -12.71 -9.21
CA ALA A 73 3.26 -11.97 -8.00
C ALA A 73 2.10 -11.76 -7.01
N ASN A 74 1.27 -12.78 -6.78
CA ASN A 74 0.02 -12.68 -6.02
C ASN A 74 0.16 -13.09 -4.55
N ASN A 75 1.37 -13.35 -4.06
CA ASN A 75 1.55 -14.01 -2.78
C ASN A 75 2.68 -13.42 -1.95
N PHE A 76 2.63 -12.12 -1.68
CA PHE A 76 3.60 -11.42 -0.82
C PHE A 76 3.62 -11.96 0.62
N ALA A 77 2.47 -12.43 1.13
CA ALA A 77 2.36 -12.88 2.51
C ALA A 77 3.27 -14.07 2.83
N LEU A 78 3.41 -15.02 1.89
CA LEU A 78 4.26 -16.19 2.05
C LEU A 78 5.76 -15.88 2.17
N PRO A 79 6.44 -15.22 1.21
CA PRO A 79 7.87 -14.92 1.34
C PRO A 79 8.16 -14.05 2.56
N PHE A 80 7.28 -13.08 2.89
CA PHE A 80 7.46 -12.23 4.05
C PHE A 80 7.44 -13.02 5.37
N TYR A 81 6.55 -14.01 5.48
CA TYR A 81 6.51 -14.88 6.64
C TYR A 81 7.63 -15.93 6.63
N HIS A 82 7.82 -16.65 5.52
CA HIS A 82 8.72 -17.80 5.44
C HIS A 82 10.20 -17.43 5.46
N LEU A 83 10.56 -16.16 5.29
CA LEU A 83 11.93 -15.68 5.56
C LEU A 83 12.35 -15.91 7.02
N THR A 84 11.41 -16.03 7.96
CA THR A 84 11.71 -16.42 9.36
C THR A 84 12.48 -17.73 9.46
N GLY A 85 12.27 -18.66 8.52
CA GLY A 85 12.99 -19.94 8.46
C GLY A 85 14.42 -19.84 7.93
N ASP A 86 14.86 -18.68 7.43
CA ASP A 86 16.19 -18.44 6.87
C ASP A 86 17.18 -17.83 7.91
N GLY A 87 16.69 -17.53 9.13
CA GLY A 87 17.51 -17.31 10.32
C GLY A 87 18.11 -15.91 10.47
N PHE A 88 17.64 -14.93 9.70
CA PHE A 88 18.05 -13.52 9.81
C PHE A 88 16.87 -12.53 9.79
N TRP A 89 15.64 -13.04 9.83
CA TRP A 89 14.39 -12.28 9.62
C TRP A 89 13.42 -12.57 10.76
N HIS A 90 13.03 -11.53 11.51
CA HIS A 90 12.29 -11.65 12.76
C HIS A 90 11.01 -10.84 12.71
N LEU A 91 9.85 -11.50 12.74
CA LEU A 91 8.56 -10.80 12.75
C LEU A 91 8.25 -10.25 14.14
N ARG A 92 7.77 -9.01 14.17
CA ARG A 92 7.21 -8.36 15.35
C ARG A 92 5.72 -8.13 15.14
N THR A 93 4.89 -8.69 16.00
CA THR A 93 3.44 -8.50 15.94
C THR A 93 3.01 -7.29 16.76
N HIS A 94 1.86 -6.72 16.44
CA HIS A 94 1.21 -5.76 17.33
C HIS A 94 0.91 -6.41 18.68
N PHE A 95 0.95 -5.60 19.74
CA PHE A 95 0.68 -6.07 21.10
C PHE A 95 -0.69 -6.75 21.18
N GLY A 96 -0.72 -7.95 21.75
CA GLY A 96 -1.95 -8.72 21.92
C GLY A 96 -2.53 -9.35 20.65
N GLN A 97 -1.84 -9.27 19.51
CA GLN A 97 -2.30 -9.88 18.26
C GLN A 97 -1.37 -11.03 17.85
N PRO A 98 -1.70 -12.29 18.17
CA PRO A 98 -0.92 -13.43 17.70
C PRO A 98 -1.17 -13.69 16.20
N LEU A 99 -0.11 -14.05 15.47
CA LEU A 99 -0.24 -14.46 14.07
C LEU A 99 -0.84 -15.87 14.01
N VAL A 100 -2.07 -15.97 13.50
CA VAL A 100 -2.78 -17.25 13.36
C VAL A 100 -2.45 -17.86 12.00
N LEU A 101 -1.84 -19.03 12.03
CA LEU A 101 -1.45 -19.75 10.83
C LEU A 101 -2.56 -20.71 10.36
N THR A 102 -2.53 -21.04 9.08
CA THR A 102 -3.29 -22.15 8.50
C THR A 102 -2.73 -23.49 8.97
N ALA A 103 -3.43 -24.59 8.67
CA ALA A 103 -2.94 -25.95 8.91
C ALA A 103 -1.59 -26.24 8.20
N SER A 104 -1.30 -25.53 7.10
CA SER A 104 -0.02 -25.59 6.38
C SER A 104 1.07 -24.72 6.99
N GLY A 105 0.84 -24.11 8.16
CA GLY A 105 1.82 -23.27 8.85
C GLY A 105 2.12 -21.95 8.14
N SER A 106 1.16 -21.40 7.40
CA SER A 106 1.32 -20.16 6.62
C SER A 106 0.29 -19.09 7.00
N PRO A 107 0.55 -17.79 6.77
CA PRO A 107 -0.46 -16.74 6.92
C PRO A 107 -1.65 -16.98 5.99
N ARG A 108 -2.84 -16.54 6.41
CA ARG A 108 -4.09 -16.72 5.65
C ARG A 108 -4.19 -15.84 4.41
N SER A 109 -3.75 -14.59 4.51
CA SER A 109 -3.80 -13.59 3.44
C SER A 109 -2.83 -12.44 3.73
N LEU A 110 -2.58 -11.59 2.74
CA LEU A 110 -1.84 -10.34 2.91
C LEU A 110 -2.56 -9.42 3.91
N GLY A 111 -3.89 -9.34 3.83
CA GLY A 111 -4.70 -8.52 4.74
C GLY A 111 -4.52 -8.93 6.21
N HIS A 112 -4.59 -10.22 6.51
CA HIS A 112 -4.36 -10.73 7.87
C HIS A 112 -2.92 -10.45 8.34
N LEU A 113 -1.94 -10.65 7.45
CA LEU A 113 -0.54 -10.39 7.78
C LEU A 113 -0.31 -8.92 8.16
N ARG A 114 -0.83 -7.98 7.36
CA ARG A 114 -0.73 -6.53 7.61
C ARG A 114 -1.44 -6.08 8.88
N GLN A 115 -2.52 -6.75 9.26
CA GLN A 115 -3.25 -6.43 10.48
C GLN A 115 -2.45 -6.81 11.74
N VAL A 116 -1.75 -7.96 11.69
CA VAL A 116 -1.15 -8.56 12.88
C VAL A 116 0.34 -8.25 13.01
N VAL A 117 1.08 -8.22 11.90
CA VAL A 117 2.52 -7.98 11.90
C VAL A 117 2.79 -6.49 11.77
N ALA A 118 3.39 -5.91 12.80
CA ALA A 118 3.78 -4.51 12.81
C ALA A 118 4.94 -4.26 11.83
N TYR A 119 5.97 -5.12 11.88
CA TYR A 119 7.13 -5.07 10.99
C TYR A 119 7.94 -6.37 11.06
N ALA A 120 8.88 -6.54 10.13
CA ALA A 120 9.98 -7.47 10.25
C ALA A 120 11.28 -6.74 10.60
N ALA A 121 12.15 -7.37 11.38
CA ALA A 121 13.49 -6.87 11.68
C ALA A 121 14.53 -7.87 11.18
N LEU A 122 15.62 -7.37 10.61
CA LEU A 122 16.79 -8.17 10.30
C LEU A 122 17.61 -8.42 11.57
N ASP A 123 18.45 -9.46 11.55
CA ASP A 123 19.55 -9.57 12.53
C ASP A 123 20.32 -8.24 12.60
N GLU A 124 20.60 -7.75 13.81
CA GLU A 124 21.29 -6.46 14.00
C GLU A 124 22.62 -6.36 13.25
N PRO A 125 23.50 -7.39 13.22
CA PRO A 125 24.72 -7.35 12.43
C PRO A 125 24.46 -7.30 10.91
N LEU A 126 23.37 -7.90 10.41
CA LEU A 126 22.98 -7.79 9.01
C LEU A 126 22.48 -6.38 8.69
N TRP A 127 21.63 -5.81 9.54
CA TRP A 127 21.16 -4.42 9.37
C TRP A 127 22.33 -3.44 9.27
N GLN A 128 23.32 -3.56 10.15
CA GLN A 128 24.54 -2.73 10.14
C GLN A 128 25.35 -2.89 8.84
N LEU A 129 25.47 -4.12 8.32
CA LEU A 129 26.12 -4.38 7.03
C LEU A 129 25.37 -3.68 5.88
N LEU A 130 24.04 -3.73 5.88
CA LEU A 130 23.23 -3.15 4.80
C LEU A 130 23.19 -1.61 4.82
N GLN A 131 23.72 -0.95 5.84
CA GLN A 131 23.90 0.52 5.82
C GLN A 131 24.99 0.95 4.83
N ASP A 132 25.97 0.10 4.55
CA ASP A 132 27.03 0.36 3.57
C ASP A 132 26.57 0.05 2.12
N PRO A 133 26.58 1.05 1.19
CA PRO A 133 26.20 0.84 -0.20
C PRO A 133 26.99 -0.25 -0.91
N ALA A 134 28.29 -0.38 -0.63
CA ALA A 134 29.13 -1.42 -1.26
C ALA A 134 28.68 -2.81 -0.83
N THR A 135 28.41 -2.99 0.47
CA THR A 135 27.86 -4.23 1.01
C THR A 135 26.48 -4.56 0.43
N ARG A 136 25.56 -3.58 0.33
CA ARG A 136 24.25 -3.79 -0.35
C ARG A 136 24.43 -4.31 -1.78
N HIS A 137 25.37 -3.74 -2.53
CA HIS A 137 25.67 -4.19 -3.89
C HIS A 137 26.14 -5.66 -3.93
N VAL A 138 26.97 -6.11 -2.97
CA VAL A 138 27.40 -7.52 -2.89
C VAL A 138 26.22 -8.46 -2.63
N PHE A 139 25.32 -8.12 -1.71
CA PHE A 139 24.12 -8.92 -1.43
C PHE A 139 23.17 -8.98 -2.64
N ARG A 140 22.97 -7.84 -3.30
CA ARG A 140 22.16 -7.75 -4.53
C ARG A 140 22.72 -8.63 -5.64
N ASP A 141 24.01 -8.52 -5.95
CA ASP A 141 24.64 -9.35 -6.98
C ASP A 141 24.57 -10.85 -6.63
N ALA A 142 24.74 -11.20 -5.36
CA ALA A 142 24.59 -12.58 -4.91
C ALA A 142 23.18 -13.14 -5.15
N LEU A 143 22.12 -12.35 -4.91
CA LEU A 143 20.74 -12.75 -5.19
C LEU A 143 20.49 -12.88 -6.69
N LEU A 144 20.86 -11.86 -7.47
CA LEU A 144 20.65 -11.82 -8.93
C LEU A 144 21.38 -12.96 -9.63
N THR A 145 22.64 -13.20 -9.28
CA THR A 145 23.44 -14.25 -9.90
C THR A 145 22.97 -15.66 -9.51
N ARG A 146 22.47 -15.88 -8.29
CA ARG A 146 22.01 -17.20 -7.84
C ARG A 146 20.60 -17.55 -8.30
N TYR A 147 19.66 -16.63 -8.19
CA TYR A 147 18.23 -16.91 -8.40
C TYR A 147 17.72 -16.44 -9.76
N PHE A 148 18.38 -15.46 -10.38
CA PHE A 148 17.95 -14.84 -11.63
C PHE A 148 19.05 -14.81 -12.70
N PRO A 149 19.85 -15.89 -12.89
CA PRO A 149 21.02 -15.83 -13.78
C PRO A 149 20.67 -15.46 -15.23
N GLN A 150 19.48 -15.86 -15.70
CA GLN A 150 19.00 -15.61 -17.06
C GLN A 150 18.21 -14.32 -17.22
N THR A 151 17.83 -13.66 -16.13
CA THR A 151 16.93 -12.49 -16.15
C THR A 151 17.50 -11.29 -15.40
N ARG A 152 18.67 -11.41 -14.74
CA ARG A 152 19.31 -10.33 -13.97
C ARG A 152 19.52 -9.02 -14.73
N PHE A 153 19.66 -9.07 -16.05
CA PHE A 153 19.78 -7.87 -16.90
C PHE A 153 18.49 -7.03 -16.97
N ARG A 154 17.35 -7.59 -16.54
CA ARG A 154 16.05 -6.91 -16.46
C ARG A 154 15.85 -6.21 -15.12
N TYR A 155 16.73 -6.43 -14.14
CA TYR A 155 16.64 -5.81 -12.82
C TYR A 155 16.72 -4.29 -12.94
N ARG A 156 15.73 -3.59 -12.37
CA ARG A 156 15.64 -2.14 -12.36
C ARG A 156 15.17 -1.68 -10.98
N PRO A 157 16.04 -1.11 -10.13
CA PRO A 157 15.65 -0.71 -8.78
C PRO A 157 14.59 0.39 -8.75
N THR A 158 14.39 1.14 -9.84
CA THR A 158 13.32 2.15 -9.95
C THR A 158 11.97 1.60 -10.39
N ALA A 159 11.87 0.32 -10.79
CA ALA A 159 10.65 -0.22 -11.38
C ALA A 159 9.45 -0.24 -10.42
N GLY A 160 9.68 -0.34 -9.10
CA GLY A 160 8.63 -0.18 -8.08
C GLY A 160 8.11 1.26 -8.02
N PRO A 161 8.98 2.25 -7.72
CA PRO A 161 8.63 3.67 -7.74
C PRO A 161 7.98 4.16 -9.04
N ASP A 162 8.48 3.71 -10.20
CA ASP A 162 7.92 4.05 -11.50
C ASP A 162 6.49 3.47 -11.64
N ALA A 163 6.27 2.21 -11.25
CA ALA A 163 4.93 1.61 -11.27
C ALA A 163 3.94 2.35 -10.36
N LEU A 164 4.37 2.84 -9.18
CA LEU A 164 3.53 3.65 -8.31
C LEU A 164 3.18 5.01 -8.92
N ARG A 165 4.14 5.63 -9.62
CA ARG A 165 3.93 6.91 -10.32
C ARG A 165 2.94 6.74 -11.46
N ASP A 166 3.15 5.73 -12.30
CA ASP A 166 2.30 5.42 -13.44
C ASP A 166 0.87 5.12 -12.98
N LEU A 167 0.70 4.31 -11.93
CA LEU A 167 -0.62 4.03 -11.36
C LEU A 167 -1.32 5.29 -10.84
N GLY A 168 -0.57 6.21 -10.20
CA GLY A 168 -1.12 7.49 -9.77
C GLY A 168 -1.56 8.35 -10.95
N GLN A 169 -0.79 8.39 -12.03
CA GLN A 169 -1.16 9.09 -13.26
C GLN A 169 -2.42 8.51 -13.90
N GLN A 170 -2.55 7.18 -13.94
CA GLN A 170 -3.76 6.51 -14.42
C GLN A 170 -5.01 6.94 -13.64
N MET A 171 -4.94 6.91 -12.30
CA MET A 171 -6.07 7.33 -11.45
C MET A 171 -6.46 8.81 -11.63
N LEU A 172 -5.49 9.66 -11.98
CA LEU A 172 -5.69 11.10 -12.18
C LEU A 172 -6.24 11.44 -13.57
N GLN A 173 -5.89 10.67 -14.60
CA GLN A 173 -6.07 11.07 -15.99
C GLN A 173 -7.02 10.16 -16.78
N GLU A 174 -7.14 8.88 -16.42
CA GLU A 174 -7.95 7.94 -17.18
C GLU A 174 -9.45 8.10 -16.87
N PRO A 175 -10.31 7.97 -17.89
CA PRO A 175 -11.74 7.75 -17.67
C PRO A 175 -11.96 6.45 -16.88
N ALA A 176 -12.94 6.44 -15.96
CA ALA A 176 -13.26 5.27 -15.13
C ALA A 176 -13.48 3.98 -15.94
N ALA A 177 -14.13 4.08 -17.10
CA ALA A 177 -14.38 2.92 -17.97
C ALA A 177 -13.09 2.29 -18.52
N VAL A 178 -12.03 3.08 -18.75
CA VAL A 178 -10.72 2.58 -19.18
C VAL A 178 -9.99 1.99 -17.98
N TYR A 179 -9.98 2.73 -16.87
CA TYR A 179 -9.31 2.34 -15.63
C TYR A 179 -9.72 0.94 -15.13
N GLN A 180 -11.02 0.63 -15.22
CA GLN A 180 -11.59 -0.65 -14.81
C GLN A 180 -11.05 -1.85 -15.61
N THR A 181 -10.56 -1.64 -16.83
CA THR A 181 -10.04 -2.74 -17.67
C THR A 181 -8.68 -3.26 -17.21
N HIS A 182 -7.97 -2.49 -16.38
CA HIS A 182 -6.64 -2.83 -15.88
C HIS A 182 -6.68 -3.71 -14.62
N LEU A 183 -7.85 -3.94 -14.04
CA LEU A 183 -7.98 -4.57 -12.73
C LEU A 183 -7.79 -6.08 -12.75
N ASN A 184 -6.92 -6.56 -11.87
CA ASN A 184 -6.90 -7.96 -11.48
C ASN A 184 -7.38 -8.14 -10.02
N LEU A 185 -8.68 -8.39 -9.86
CA LEU A 185 -9.32 -8.55 -8.55
C LEU A 185 -8.82 -9.76 -7.73
N THR A 186 -8.09 -10.68 -8.35
CA THR A 186 -7.53 -11.85 -7.66
C THR A 186 -6.16 -11.62 -7.06
N ASP A 187 -5.53 -10.48 -7.35
CA ASP A 187 -4.22 -10.11 -6.82
C ASP A 187 -4.38 -9.19 -5.60
N GLU A 188 -4.22 -9.79 -4.40
CA GLU A 188 -4.29 -9.04 -3.14
C GLU A 188 -3.21 -7.96 -3.03
N VAL A 189 -2.04 -8.18 -3.65
CA VAL A 189 -0.92 -7.23 -3.61
C VAL A 189 -1.24 -6.02 -4.47
N GLU A 190 -1.74 -6.26 -5.68
CA GLU A 190 -2.18 -5.19 -6.59
C GLU A 190 -3.30 -4.37 -5.95
N THR A 191 -4.31 -5.05 -5.40
CA THR A 191 -5.43 -4.38 -4.69
C THR A 191 -4.94 -3.52 -3.53
N ALA A 192 -3.98 -4.02 -2.74
CA ALA A 192 -3.37 -3.30 -1.64
C ALA A 192 -2.59 -2.06 -2.09
N VAL A 193 -1.83 -2.16 -3.19
CA VAL A 193 -1.07 -1.05 -3.78
C VAL A 193 -2.04 0.01 -4.33
N ARG A 194 -3.05 -0.38 -5.11
CA ARG A 194 -4.06 0.53 -5.67
C ARG A 194 -4.80 1.29 -4.59
N SER A 195 -5.30 0.61 -3.56
CA SER A 195 -6.00 1.26 -2.45
C SER A 195 -5.12 2.32 -1.77
N ALA A 196 -3.82 2.07 -1.63
CA ALA A 196 -2.91 3.03 -1.02
C ALA A 196 -2.61 4.23 -1.94
N VAL A 197 -2.40 3.99 -3.24
CA VAL A 197 -2.19 5.07 -4.21
C VAL A 197 -3.45 5.93 -4.34
N PHE A 198 -4.64 5.34 -4.42
CA PHE A 198 -5.91 6.06 -4.42
C PHE A 198 -6.02 7.01 -3.23
N LYS A 199 -5.80 6.48 -2.02
CA LYS A 199 -5.83 7.29 -0.79
C LYS A 199 -4.86 8.45 -0.86
N ARG A 200 -3.62 8.18 -1.26
CA ARG A 200 -2.58 9.20 -1.36
C ARG A 200 -2.96 10.30 -2.35
N GLU A 201 -3.41 9.94 -3.55
CA GLU A 201 -3.72 10.89 -4.61
C GLU A 201 -5.01 11.67 -4.35
N VAL A 202 -6.04 11.05 -3.76
CA VAL A 202 -7.24 11.78 -3.28
C VAL A 202 -6.84 12.79 -2.22
N LEU A 203 -6.11 12.38 -1.18
CA LEU A 203 -5.73 13.32 -0.11
C LEU A 203 -4.86 14.47 -0.63
N LYS A 204 -3.96 14.21 -1.59
CA LYS A 204 -3.20 15.27 -2.28
C LYS A 204 -4.10 16.20 -3.09
N ALA A 205 -5.07 15.69 -3.82
CA ALA A 205 -5.98 16.50 -4.65
C ALA A 205 -6.78 17.51 -3.80
N TYR A 206 -7.09 17.17 -2.56
CA TYR A 206 -7.71 18.06 -1.58
C TYR A 206 -6.72 18.85 -0.72
N ASN A 207 -5.42 18.87 -1.09
CA ASN A 207 -4.35 19.49 -0.31
C ASN A 207 -4.41 19.09 1.19
N TYR A 208 -4.62 17.81 1.46
CA TYR A 208 -4.74 17.23 2.80
C TYR A 208 -5.80 17.90 3.69
N THR A 209 -6.86 18.44 3.08
CA THR A 209 -7.94 19.16 3.77
C THR A 209 -9.25 18.40 3.64
N CYS A 210 -10.01 18.29 4.72
CA CYS A 210 -11.32 17.68 4.68
C CYS A 210 -12.29 18.48 3.79
N ALA A 211 -12.91 17.82 2.82
CA ALA A 211 -13.84 18.40 1.87
C ALA A 211 -15.07 19.05 2.52
N ILE A 212 -15.53 18.53 3.66
CA ILE A 212 -16.70 19.07 4.39
C ILE A 212 -16.27 20.06 5.47
N SER A 213 -15.48 19.62 6.44
CA SER A 213 -15.17 20.43 7.63
C SER A 213 -14.10 21.49 7.40
N GLY A 214 -13.28 21.37 6.35
CA GLY A 214 -12.08 22.20 6.17
C GLY A 214 -10.95 21.91 7.13
N LEU A 215 -11.03 20.88 7.98
CA LEU A 215 -9.93 20.49 8.86
C LEU A 215 -8.74 19.96 8.05
N GLN A 216 -7.56 20.50 8.35
CA GLN A 216 -6.27 20.06 7.84
C GLN A 216 -5.38 19.74 9.06
N LEU A 217 -5.35 18.45 9.42
CA LEU A 217 -4.59 17.97 10.58
C LEU A 217 -3.52 17.02 10.07
N ILE A 218 -2.26 17.44 10.14
CA ILE A 218 -1.12 16.71 9.58
C ILE A 218 -0.08 16.54 10.68
N SER A 219 0.38 15.30 10.91
CA SER A 219 1.58 15.10 11.73
C SER A 219 2.81 15.54 10.96
N THR A 220 3.63 16.39 11.57
CA THR A 220 4.86 16.93 11.01
C THR A 220 6.12 16.23 11.53
N SER A 221 5.95 15.20 12.37
CA SER A 221 7.07 14.44 12.96
C SER A 221 7.69 13.41 12.00
N THR A 222 7.10 13.22 10.82
CA THR A 222 7.50 12.24 9.81
C THR A 222 8.05 12.93 8.58
N THR A 223 8.92 12.26 7.82
CA THR A 223 9.50 12.76 6.56
C THR A 223 8.45 12.96 5.46
N ALA A 224 7.31 12.25 5.54
CA ALA A 224 6.15 12.42 4.66
C ALA A 224 4.93 12.97 5.43
N PRO A 225 4.01 13.71 4.78
CA PRO A 225 2.76 14.14 5.39
C PRO A 225 1.92 12.96 5.87
N ALA A 226 1.54 12.95 7.15
CA ALA A 226 0.63 11.97 7.74
C ALA A 226 -0.68 12.67 8.18
N PRO A 227 -1.63 12.90 7.24
CA PRO A 227 -2.90 13.55 7.54
C PRO A 227 -3.82 12.63 8.37
N LEU A 228 -4.59 13.21 9.28
CA LEU A 228 -5.67 12.54 10.00
C LEU A 228 -6.97 12.56 9.18
N LEU A 229 -6.89 12.10 7.93
CA LEU A 229 -7.98 12.05 6.96
C LEU A 229 -8.05 10.67 6.31
N ASP A 230 -9.26 10.31 5.89
CA ASP A 230 -9.53 9.17 5.03
C ASP A 230 -9.84 9.64 3.61
N ALA A 231 -9.48 8.83 2.62
CA ALA A 231 -10.08 8.93 1.29
C ALA A 231 -11.29 8.00 1.24
N CYS A 232 -12.45 8.59 1.02
CA CYS A 232 -13.73 7.93 0.86
C CYS A 232 -14.04 7.77 -0.62
N HIS A 233 -14.54 6.61 -1.03
CA HIS A 233 -15.13 6.46 -2.35
C HIS A 233 -16.55 7.04 -2.34
N ILE A 234 -16.93 7.78 -3.39
CA ILE A 234 -18.30 8.31 -3.54
C ILE A 234 -19.24 7.15 -3.88
N VAL A 235 -18.92 6.42 -4.95
CA VAL A 235 -19.53 5.13 -5.28
C VAL A 235 -18.62 4.05 -4.70
N PRO A 236 -19.10 3.17 -3.81
CA PRO A 236 -18.27 2.16 -3.17
C PRO A 236 -17.47 1.33 -4.17
N TRP A 237 -16.18 1.15 -3.89
CA TRP A 237 -15.27 0.41 -4.78
C TRP A 237 -15.74 -1.01 -5.09
N ALA A 238 -16.36 -1.70 -4.12
CA ALA A 238 -16.91 -3.05 -4.32
C ALA A 238 -18.02 -3.12 -5.38
N ILE A 239 -18.58 -1.98 -5.77
CA ILE A 239 -19.60 -1.85 -6.82
C ILE A 239 -18.96 -1.31 -8.11
N SER A 240 -18.26 -0.17 -8.03
CA SER A 240 -17.76 0.54 -9.22
C SER A 240 -16.42 0.02 -9.73
N HIS A 241 -15.60 -0.56 -8.86
CA HIS A 241 -14.18 -0.83 -9.09
C HIS A 241 -13.41 0.38 -9.64
N ASP A 242 -13.83 1.58 -9.23
CA ASP A 242 -13.29 2.84 -9.73
C ASP A 242 -12.46 3.53 -8.64
N ASP A 243 -11.14 3.53 -8.82
CA ASP A 243 -10.18 4.29 -8.00
C ASP A 243 -9.67 5.55 -8.74
N THR A 244 -10.40 6.04 -9.74
CA THR A 244 -10.08 7.36 -10.31
C THR A 244 -10.44 8.48 -9.33
N ILE A 245 -9.71 9.59 -9.37
CA ILE A 245 -9.81 10.64 -8.33
C ILE A 245 -11.19 11.30 -8.27
N GLY A 246 -11.90 11.37 -9.40
CA GLY A 246 -13.28 11.86 -9.43
C GLY A 246 -14.27 10.99 -8.61
N ASN A 247 -13.91 9.77 -8.24
CA ASN A 247 -14.69 8.94 -7.31
C ASN A 247 -14.25 9.11 -5.84
N GLY A 248 -13.42 10.11 -5.52
CA GLY A 248 -12.80 10.28 -4.19
C GLY A 248 -13.17 11.56 -3.45
N LEU A 249 -13.36 11.44 -2.14
CA LEU A 249 -13.49 12.55 -1.19
C LEU A 249 -12.47 12.43 -0.06
N ALA A 250 -11.80 13.52 0.30
CA ALA A 250 -10.99 13.59 1.52
C ALA A 250 -11.87 13.97 2.72
N LEU A 251 -12.09 13.05 3.67
CA LEU A 251 -12.97 13.27 4.82
C LEU A 251 -12.25 12.97 6.15
N THR A 252 -12.67 13.62 7.23
CA THR A 252 -12.28 13.15 8.57
C THR A 252 -12.93 11.80 8.85
N PRO A 253 -12.34 10.93 9.70
CA PRO A 253 -12.91 9.60 9.96
C PRO A 253 -14.36 9.60 10.45
N THR A 254 -14.77 10.63 11.19
CA THR A 254 -16.16 10.81 11.64
C THR A 254 -17.09 11.13 10.47
N LEU A 255 -16.69 12.04 9.58
CA LEU A 255 -17.48 12.45 8.41
C LEU A 255 -17.55 11.33 7.37
N HIS A 256 -16.44 10.61 7.15
CA HIS A 256 -16.41 9.41 6.31
C HIS A 256 -17.44 8.38 6.80
N ARG A 257 -17.40 8.03 8.10
CA ARG A 257 -18.38 7.08 8.66
C ARG A 257 -19.82 7.58 8.60
N ALA A 258 -20.04 8.89 8.70
CA ALA A 258 -21.37 9.47 8.55
C ALA A 258 -21.87 9.39 7.10
N PHE A 259 -20.99 9.61 6.12
CA PHE A 259 -21.28 9.45 4.70
C PHE A 259 -21.62 7.98 4.36
N ASP A 260 -20.77 7.03 4.75
CA ASP A 260 -20.98 5.59 4.52
C ASP A 260 -22.28 5.05 5.13
N ARG A 261 -22.73 5.65 6.23
CA ARG A 261 -23.98 5.28 6.92
C ARG A 261 -25.19 6.07 6.45
N HIS A 262 -25.05 6.87 5.40
CA HIS A 262 -26.08 7.74 4.85
C HIS A 262 -26.69 8.72 5.88
N LEU A 263 -25.90 9.11 6.89
CA LEU A 263 -26.29 10.14 7.86
C LEU A 263 -26.10 11.54 7.29
N LEU A 264 -25.24 11.67 6.29
CA LEU A 264 -25.14 12.83 5.42
C LEU A 264 -24.96 12.38 3.97
N ARG A 265 -25.32 13.25 3.02
CA ARG A 265 -25.07 13.10 1.59
C ARG A 265 -24.58 14.41 1.00
N ILE A 266 -24.16 14.36 -0.24
CA ILE A 266 -23.85 15.54 -1.05
C ILE A 266 -24.91 15.62 -2.16
N ASP A 267 -25.47 16.81 -2.40
CA ASP A 267 -26.40 17.04 -3.51
C ASP A 267 -25.70 17.46 -4.81
N GLN A 268 -26.48 17.70 -5.85
CA GLN A 268 -26.00 18.02 -7.19
C GLN A 268 -25.34 19.43 -7.28
N GLU A 269 -25.52 20.26 -6.25
CA GLU A 269 -24.88 21.57 -6.10
C GLU A 269 -23.66 21.52 -5.15
N TYR A 270 -23.16 20.32 -4.86
CA TYR A 270 -22.08 20.03 -3.90
C TYR A 270 -22.38 20.51 -2.47
N ARG A 271 -23.63 20.54 -2.04
CA ARG A 271 -23.99 20.90 -0.67
C ARG A 271 -24.18 19.66 0.19
N VAL A 272 -23.72 19.75 1.43
CA VAL A 272 -23.92 18.71 2.43
C VAL A 272 -25.37 18.72 2.88
N ARG A 273 -26.03 17.57 2.85
CA ARG A 273 -27.39 17.36 3.35
C ARG A 273 -27.38 16.26 4.41
N VAL A 274 -27.72 16.61 5.63
CA VAL A 274 -27.87 15.71 6.77
C VAL A 274 -29.22 15.02 6.69
N ALA A 275 -29.27 13.73 7.08
CA ALA A 275 -30.50 12.97 7.09
C ALA A 275 -31.51 13.58 8.08
N GLY A 276 -32.75 13.79 7.65
CA GLY A 276 -33.81 14.36 8.50
C GLY A 276 -34.19 13.48 9.69
N SER A 277 -33.79 12.20 9.71
CA SER A 277 -33.93 11.27 10.83
C SER A 277 -32.78 11.35 11.84
N PHE A 278 -31.66 11.97 11.49
CA PHE A 278 -30.49 12.11 12.36
C PHE A 278 -30.75 13.13 13.47
N ARG A 279 -30.25 12.86 14.67
CA ARG A 279 -30.41 13.71 15.84
C ARG A 279 -29.09 13.80 16.60
N GLU A 280 -28.76 15.00 17.04
CA GLU A 280 -27.61 15.24 17.91
C GLU A 280 -28.09 15.43 19.33
N LEU A 281 -27.77 14.48 20.19
CA LEU A 281 -28.24 14.53 21.58
C LEU A 281 -27.43 15.53 22.42
N ARG A 282 -26.13 15.69 22.12
CA ARG A 282 -25.17 16.58 22.80
C ARG A 282 -24.03 16.96 21.86
N GLY A 283 -23.27 18.00 22.20
CA GLY A 283 -22.04 18.36 21.50
C GLY A 283 -22.25 18.99 20.13
N ALA A 284 -23.33 19.77 19.94
CA ALA A 284 -23.72 20.35 18.65
C ALA A 284 -22.59 21.13 17.93
N GLY A 285 -21.67 21.77 18.66
CA GLY A 285 -20.49 22.44 18.07
C GLY A 285 -19.50 21.49 17.38
N HIS A 286 -19.61 20.19 17.60
CA HIS A 286 -18.84 19.13 16.94
C HIS A 286 -19.75 18.19 16.14
N GLY A 287 -21.02 18.55 15.96
CA GLY A 287 -22.03 17.77 15.27
C GLY A 287 -21.92 17.82 13.76
N LEU A 288 -22.77 17.04 13.07
CA LEU A 288 -22.94 17.04 11.62
C LEU A 288 -23.89 18.15 11.14
N LEU A 289 -24.88 18.54 11.96
CA LEU A 289 -25.91 19.54 11.60
C LEU A 289 -25.32 20.90 11.25
N GLN A 290 -24.16 21.24 11.81
CA GLN A 290 -23.44 22.47 11.47
C GLN A 290 -23.00 22.52 9.99
N PHE A 291 -22.94 21.38 9.31
CA PHE A 291 -22.57 21.29 7.90
C PHE A 291 -23.79 21.30 6.98
N GLU A 292 -25.04 21.30 7.48
CA GLU A 292 -26.23 21.32 6.62
C GLU A 292 -26.21 22.54 5.68
N GLY A 293 -26.27 22.29 4.38
CA GLY A 293 -26.27 23.32 3.33
C GLY A 293 -24.90 23.87 2.96
N GLU A 294 -23.85 23.56 3.73
CA GLU A 294 -22.48 23.98 3.45
C GLU A 294 -21.99 23.37 2.13
N LYS A 295 -21.29 24.18 1.33
CA LYS A 295 -20.68 23.70 0.10
C LYS A 295 -19.41 22.92 0.40
N LEU A 296 -19.20 21.81 -0.33
CA LEU A 296 -17.93 21.11 -0.32
C LEU A 296 -16.80 22.03 -0.78
N ARG A 297 -15.66 21.84 -0.14
CA ARG A 297 -14.37 22.27 -0.65
C ARG A 297 -13.96 21.28 -1.73
N LEU A 298 -13.78 21.78 -2.94
CA LEU A 298 -13.42 20.98 -4.11
C LEU A 298 -11.90 21.05 -4.34
N PRO A 299 -11.31 20.06 -5.03
CA PRO A 299 -9.93 20.14 -5.51
C PRO A 299 -9.68 21.40 -6.34
N GLU A 300 -8.43 21.88 -6.35
CA GLU A 300 -8.06 23.09 -7.11
C GLU A 300 -8.28 22.93 -8.62
N ARG A 301 -8.14 21.70 -9.13
CA ARG A 301 -8.33 21.38 -10.55
C ARG A 301 -9.71 20.77 -10.77
N GLU A 302 -10.47 21.36 -11.69
CA GLU A 302 -11.84 20.95 -12.03
C GLU A 302 -11.92 19.50 -12.54
N GLU A 303 -10.92 19.06 -13.30
CA GLU A 303 -10.76 17.67 -13.76
C GLU A 303 -10.71 16.63 -12.62
N TRP A 304 -10.39 17.05 -11.39
CA TRP A 304 -10.34 16.18 -10.22
C TRP A 304 -11.58 16.29 -9.33
N TRP A 305 -12.56 17.10 -9.74
CA TRP A 305 -13.77 17.26 -8.95
C TRP A 305 -14.53 15.95 -8.81
N PRO A 306 -15.14 15.70 -7.64
CA PRO A 306 -16.10 14.63 -7.43
C PRO A 306 -17.14 14.54 -8.54
N ARG A 307 -17.31 13.35 -9.12
CA ARG A 307 -18.32 13.10 -10.14
C ARG A 307 -19.72 13.17 -9.54
N LEU A 308 -20.55 14.03 -10.09
CA LEU A 308 -21.91 14.28 -9.63
C LEU A 308 -22.84 13.06 -9.80
N GLU A 309 -22.54 12.15 -10.73
CA GLU A 309 -23.34 10.95 -10.96
C GLU A 309 -23.37 10.01 -9.75
N GLY A 310 -22.33 10.06 -8.91
CA GLY A 310 -22.27 9.31 -7.65
C GLY A 310 -23.04 9.98 -6.50
N PHE A 311 -23.46 11.23 -6.68
CA PHE A 311 -24.22 11.99 -5.68
C PHE A 311 -25.72 12.01 -6.01
N GLY A 312 -26.56 12.14 -4.99
CA GLY A 312 -28.00 12.36 -5.18
C GLY A 312 -28.84 11.15 -5.57
N VAL A 313 -28.27 9.95 -5.72
CA VAL A 313 -29.08 8.72 -5.87
C VAL A 313 -29.32 8.13 -4.47
N TRP A 314 -30.60 7.99 -4.12
CA TRP A 314 -31.07 7.13 -3.05
C TRP A 314 -31.58 5.83 -3.67
#